data_AF-A0A0F9ZFH9-F1
#
_entry.id   AF-A0A0F9ZFH9-F1
#
_cell.length_a   1.000
_cell.length_b   1.000
_cell.length_c   1.000
_cell.angle_alpha   90.00
_cell.angle_beta   90.00
_cell.angle_gamma   90.00
#
_symmetry.space_group_name_H-M   'P 1'
#
loop_
_entity.id
_entity.type
_entity.pdbx_description
1 polymer ?
#
loop_
_entity_poly.entity_id
_entity_poly.type
_entity_poly.pdbx_seq_one_letter_code
_entity_poly.pdbx_strand_id
1 'polypeptide(L)'
;MLLPHKKYKKQNKDRPVLKSYFKQKKTVKYDFNIDMSVIKTPTDLYWNKLADKMKIDVNSCYTGFIKKYFKQFNFLWTDETDTRLLNLIDQNLSWHAIGFVLNVNPLDCIRRYYRLTNKKTYWSEDEDRKLLELVDKFSHRWVQISTFFSDKSRAQCLQRYKKLSEGIKKGKWSADEDKLLKSAVEKYIDRGWKYISQFLPARSDSQCRERWVNSLNPSLKKGKWSKEEDELLLSLIGQPWLDICKKIEGRTAKQCRKRYLKLIKKT
;
A
#
# COMPACT_ATOMS: atom_id res chain seq x y z
N MET A 1 8.87 -26.86 -51.13
CA MET A 1 10.06 -27.44 -50.45
C MET A 1 10.40 -26.58 -49.24
N LEU A 2 10.69 -27.21 -48.11
CA LEU A 2 10.94 -26.60 -46.81
C LEU A 2 12.42 -26.19 -46.60
N LEU A 3 12.61 -25.27 -45.64
CA LEU A 3 13.79 -24.91 -44.81
C LEU A 3 14.69 -23.73 -45.27
N PRO A 4 15.40 -22.99 -44.36
CA PRO A 4 15.49 -23.11 -42.89
C PRO A 4 15.30 -21.80 -42.06
N HIS A 5 14.97 -21.95 -40.78
CA HIS A 5 15.02 -20.91 -39.74
C HIS A 5 16.47 -20.48 -39.43
N LYS A 6 16.76 -19.17 -39.44
CA LYS A 6 17.94 -18.58 -38.80
C LYS A 6 17.54 -17.45 -37.83
N LYS A 7 17.87 -17.64 -36.55
CA LYS A 7 17.84 -16.61 -35.48
C LYS A 7 18.87 -15.53 -35.79
N TYR A 8 18.53 -14.23 -35.74
CA TYR A 8 19.52 -13.18 -35.43
C TYR A 8 18.90 -11.93 -34.77
N LYS A 9 19.42 -11.68 -33.56
CA LYS A 9 19.72 -10.44 -32.81
C LYS A 9 19.07 -9.11 -33.27
N LYS A 10 18.22 -8.53 -32.40
CA LYS A 10 17.92 -7.09 -32.43
C LYS A 10 18.99 -6.32 -31.65
N GLN A 11 19.76 -5.52 -32.39
CA GLN A 11 20.54 -4.41 -31.87
C GLN A 11 19.59 -3.31 -31.35
N ASN A 12 20.01 -2.65 -30.28
CA ASN A 12 19.25 -1.67 -29.52
C ASN A 12 20.05 -0.36 -29.48
N LYS A 13 19.50 0.71 -30.05
CA LYS A 13 19.93 2.13 -30.05
C LYS A 13 18.69 2.94 -30.49
N ASP A 14 18.12 3.96 -29.86
CA ASP A 14 18.42 4.77 -28.68
C ASP A 14 17.13 5.51 -28.26
N ARG A 15 16.71 5.42 -26.99
CA ARG A 15 16.10 6.48 -26.15
C ARG A 15 15.81 5.96 -24.72
N PRO A 16 15.86 6.82 -23.69
CA PRO A 16 16.80 6.63 -22.58
C PRO A 16 16.19 5.80 -21.46
N VAL A 17 16.86 4.70 -21.13
CA VAL A 17 16.62 3.92 -19.91
C VAL A 17 17.12 4.72 -18.71
N LEU A 18 16.32 4.72 -17.64
CA LEU A 18 16.61 5.20 -16.28
C LEU A 18 17.95 4.65 -15.73
N LYS A 19 19.08 5.19 -16.20
CA LYS A 19 20.45 4.84 -15.78
C LYS A 19 21.15 5.98 -15.02
N SER A 20 20.40 6.90 -14.41
CA SER A 20 21.00 7.95 -13.55
C SER A 20 20.84 7.73 -12.04
N TYR A 21 20.12 6.70 -11.57
CA TYR A 21 19.98 6.45 -10.11
C TYR A 21 20.98 5.46 -9.51
N PHE A 22 21.82 4.83 -10.32
CA PHE A 22 22.96 4.04 -9.82
C PHE A 22 24.27 4.62 -10.33
N LYS A 23 24.54 5.88 -9.96
CA LYS A 23 25.93 6.29 -9.78
C LYS A 23 26.48 5.36 -8.72
N GLN A 24 27.49 4.55 -9.06
CA GLN A 24 28.30 3.84 -8.08
C GLN A 24 28.82 4.89 -7.09
N LYS A 25 28.11 5.09 -5.97
CA LYS A 25 28.68 5.77 -4.82
C LYS A 25 29.79 4.83 -4.38
N LYS A 26 31.05 5.24 -4.63
CA LYS A 26 32.23 4.64 -4.01
C LYS A 26 31.85 4.39 -2.55
N THR A 27 31.76 3.12 -2.16
CA THR A 27 31.53 2.77 -0.77
C THR A 27 32.78 3.19 -0.02
N VAL A 28 32.73 4.36 0.60
CA VAL A 28 33.70 4.74 1.62
C VAL A 28 33.57 3.66 2.70
N LYS A 29 34.59 2.82 2.83
CA LYS A 29 34.65 1.83 3.90
C LYS A 29 34.97 2.58 5.17
N TYR A 30 33.96 2.77 6.00
CA TYR A 30 34.15 3.30 7.33
C TYR A 30 34.37 2.15 8.31
N ASP A 31 35.40 2.26 9.15
CA ASP A 31 35.63 1.27 10.20
C ASP A 31 34.87 1.65 11.47
N PHE A 32 33.72 1.02 11.64
CA PHE A 32 32.91 1.15 12.83
C PHE A 32 33.38 0.13 13.87
N ASN A 33 34.26 0.52 14.80
CA ASN A 33 34.60 -0.30 15.96
C ASN A 33 33.57 0.03 17.06
N ILE A 34 32.49 -0.74 17.11
CA ILE A 34 31.29 -0.46 17.91
C ILE A 34 31.19 -1.45 19.07
N ASP A 35 31.01 -0.92 20.28
CA ASP A 35 30.64 -1.71 21.46
C ASP A 35 29.13 -1.96 21.47
N MET A 36 28.77 -3.23 21.26
CA MET A 36 27.39 -3.69 21.10
C MET A 36 26.60 -3.73 22.41
N SER A 37 27.27 -3.66 23.56
CA SER A 37 26.62 -3.74 24.88
C SER A 37 25.84 -2.47 25.24
N VAL A 38 26.06 -1.37 24.52
CA VAL A 38 25.62 -0.02 24.90
C VAL A 38 24.43 0.50 24.08
N ILE A 39 23.98 -0.22 23.05
CA ILE A 39 23.04 0.27 22.03
C ILE A 39 21.63 -0.31 22.21
N LYS A 40 20.60 0.54 22.37
CA LYS A 40 19.21 0.10 22.63
C LYS A 40 18.22 0.34 21.48
N THR A 41 18.40 1.37 20.63
CA THR A 41 17.49 1.71 19.50
C THR A 41 18.20 2.38 18.31
N PRO A 42 17.62 2.42 17.08
CA PRO A 42 18.18 3.18 15.94
C PRO A 42 18.39 4.68 16.17
N THR A 43 17.57 5.24 17.06
CA THR A 43 17.57 6.65 17.45
C THR A 43 18.32 6.88 18.76
N ASP A 44 19.04 5.86 19.25
CA ASP A 44 19.83 5.95 20.47
C ASP A 44 20.87 7.07 20.34
N LEU A 45 21.09 7.80 21.43
CA LEU A 45 22.08 8.85 21.56
C LEU A 45 23.46 8.38 21.07
N TYR A 46 23.77 7.09 21.20
CA TYR A 46 24.97 6.49 20.64
C TYR A 46 25.06 6.65 19.11
N TRP A 47 24.00 6.36 18.36
CA TRP A 47 24.00 6.48 16.89
C TRP A 47 24.06 7.93 16.44
N ASN A 48 23.41 8.84 17.16
CA ASN A 48 23.51 10.27 16.91
C ASN A 48 24.96 10.75 17.11
N LYS A 49 25.59 10.38 18.23
CA LYS A 49 27.00 10.71 18.51
C LYS A 49 27.97 10.10 17.50
N LEU A 50 27.72 8.86 17.08
CA LEU A 50 28.55 8.18 16.08
C LEU A 50 28.38 8.82 14.70
N ALA A 51 27.15 9.17 14.32
CA ALA A 51 26.83 9.89 13.09
C ALA A 51 27.52 11.27 13.05
N ASP A 52 27.46 12.02 14.15
CA ASP A 52 28.13 13.31 14.29
C ASP A 52 29.66 13.17 14.19
N LYS A 53 30.25 12.20 14.90
CA LYS A 53 31.69 11.92 14.84
C LYS A 53 32.14 11.56 13.41
N MET A 54 31.32 10.83 12.69
CA MET A 54 31.63 10.33 11.34
C MET A 54 31.17 11.28 10.23
N LYS A 55 30.48 12.37 10.58
CA LYS A 55 29.88 13.35 9.67
C LYS A 55 29.02 12.71 8.58
N ILE A 56 28.20 11.74 8.97
CA ILE A 56 27.22 11.08 8.10
C ILE A 56 25.87 11.06 8.79
N ASP A 57 24.78 10.87 8.05
CA ASP A 57 23.46 10.80 8.67
C ASP A 57 23.27 9.49 9.46
N VAL A 58 22.44 9.56 10.51
CA VAL A 58 22.17 8.46 11.44
C VAL A 58 21.68 7.19 10.71
N ASN A 59 20.88 7.35 9.65
CA ASN A 59 20.39 6.22 8.86
C ASN A 59 21.51 5.59 8.02
N SER A 60 22.48 6.37 7.53
CA SER A 60 23.68 5.88 6.85
C SER A 60 24.61 5.13 7.79
N CYS A 61 24.81 5.60 9.03
CA CYS A 61 25.50 4.86 10.09
C CYS A 61 24.85 3.50 10.32
N TYR A 62 23.54 3.51 10.53
CA TYR A 62 22.77 2.30 10.79
C TYR A 62 22.80 1.33 9.59
N THR A 63 22.60 1.83 8.38
CA THR A 63 22.63 1.01 7.15
C THR A 63 24.02 0.44 6.88
N GLY A 64 25.08 1.20 7.16
CA GLY A 64 26.47 0.74 7.06
C GLY A 64 26.78 -0.36 8.06
N PHE A 65 26.32 -0.20 9.31
CA PHE A 65 26.41 -1.22 10.36
C PHE A 65 25.68 -2.51 9.96
N ILE A 66 24.42 -2.42 9.51
CA ILE A 66 23.66 -3.59 9.06
C ILE A 66 24.39 -4.33 7.94
N LYS A 67 25.00 -3.61 6.99
CA LYS A 67 25.79 -4.22 5.92
C LYS A 67 27.10 -4.87 6.39
N LYS A 68 27.73 -4.35 7.45
CA LYS A 68 29.00 -4.85 8.01
C LYS A 68 28.78 -6.12 8.85
N TYR A 69 27.75 -6.12 9.70
CA TYR A 69 27.54 -7.17 10.70
C TYR A 69 26.47 -8.21 10.33
N PHE A 70 25.50 -7.84 9.49
CA PHE A 70 24.48 -8.76 9.00
C PHE A 70 24.71 -9.03 7.51
N LYS A 71 25.55 -10.02 7.20
CA LYS A 71 25.68 -10.52 5.82
C LYS A 71 24.33 -11.11 5.37
N GLN A 72 24.00 -10.99 4.08
CA GLN A 72 22.91 -11.73 3.45
C GLN A 72 23.22 -13.23 3.52
N PHE A 73 23.03 -13.84 4.69
CA PHE A 73 22.81 -15.26 4.78
C PHE A 73 21.39 -15.52 4.31
N ASN A 74 21.19 -16.62 3.57
CA ASN A 74 19.87 -17.14 3.27
C ASN A 74 19.24 -17.64 4.58
N PHE A 75 18.87 -16.71 5.46
CA PHE A 75 18.14 -17.02 6.67
C PHE A 75 16.79 -17.62 6.28
N LEU A 76 16.60 -18.89 6.61
CA LEU A 76 15.38 -19.61 6.30
C LEU A 76 14.39 -19.40 7.44
N TRP A 77 13.27 -18.76 7.13
CA TRP A 77 12.16 -18.61 8.07
C TRP A 77 11.45 -19.95 8.25
N THR A 78 11.20 -20.30 9.50
CA THR A 78 10.49 -21.51 9.98
C THR A 78 9.37 -21.09 10.93
N ASP A 79 8.42 -21.98 11.20
CA ASP A 79 7.31 -21.69 12.14
C ASP A 79 7.83 -21.36 13.55
N GLU A 80 8.91 -21.99 13.99
CA GLU A 80 9.57 -21.72 15.26
C GLU A 80 10.20 -20.31 15.30
N THR A 81 10.91 -19.92 14.23
CA THR A 81 11.53 -18.58 14.15
C THR A 81 10.51 -17.47 13.94
N ASP A 82 9.39 -17.75 13.27
CA ASP A 82 8.24 -16.85 13.17
C ASP A 82 7.56 -16.65 14.54
N THR A 83 7.36 -17.73 15.30
CA THR A 83 6.80 -17.66 16.66
C THR A 83 7.70 -16.83 17.57
N ARG A 84 9.02 -17.06 17.50
CA ARG A 84 10.01 -16.31 18.27
C ARG A 84 10.05 -14.84 17.87
N LEU A 85 9.94 -14.52 16.58
CA LEU A 85 9.80 -13.15 16.07
C LEU A 85 8.59 -12.43 16.68
N LEU A 86 7.41 -13.07 16.68
CA LEU A 86 6.18 -12.47 17.21
C LEU A 86 6.25 -12.25 18.73
N ASN A 87 6.79 -13.22 19.49
CA ASN A 87 6.95 -13.08 20.93
C ASN A 87 7.87 -11.91 21.33
N LEU A 88 8.97 -11.69 20.59
CA LEU A 88 9.87 -10.57 20.85
C LEU A 88 9.19 -9.22 20.54
N ILE A 89 8.29 -9.17 19.55
CA ILE A 89 7.48 -7.97 19.25
C ILE A 89 6.48 -7.71 20.38
N ASP A 90 5.83 -8.75 20.91
CA ASP A 90 4.85 -8.61 21.98
C ASP A 90 5.49 -8.16 23.31
N GLN A 91 6.77 -8.46 23.50
CA GLN A 91 7.62 -7.88 24.56
C GLN A 91 8.05 -6.43 24.28
N ASN A 92 7.56 -5.83 23.19
CA ASN A 92 7.82 -4.47 22.77
C ASN A 92 9.32 -4.17 22.47
N LEU A 93 10.07 -5.18 22.04
CA LEU A 93 11.47 -4.98 21.62
C LEU A 93 11.53 -4.21 20.30
N SER A 94 12.60 -3.43 20.15
CA SER A 94 12.91 -2.78 18.88
C SER A 94 13.28 -3.81 17.81
N TRP A 95 12.99 -3.52 16.52
CA TRP A 95 13.34 -4.39 15.40
C TRP A 95 14.83 -4.77 15.33
N HIS A 96 15.69 -3.95 15.92
CA HIS A 96 17.13 -4.14 15.96
C HIS A 96 17.50 -5.17 17.02
N ALA A 97 16.92 -5.05 18.21
CA ALA A 97 17.05 -6.05 19.27
C ALA A 97 16.51 -7.40 18.80
N ILE A 98 15.36 -7.39 18.12
CA ILE A 98 14.78 -8.58 17.50
C ILE A 98 15.75 -9.20 16.49
N GLY A 99 16.27 -8.41 15.55
CA GLY A 99 17.23 -8.91 14.56
C GLY A 99 18.52 -9.43 15.19
N PHE A 100 18.99 -8.82 16.27
CA PHE A 100 20.13 -9.30 17.03
C PHE A 100 19.83 -10.65 17.72
N VAL A 101 18.71 -10.76 18.44
CA VAL A 101 18.30 -11.98 19.15
C VAL A 101 18.05 -13.14 18.19
N LEU A 102 17.47 -12.87 17.03
CA LEU A 102 17.21 -13.89 16.01
C LEU A 102 18.44 -14.17 15.13
N ASN A 103 19.48 -13.34 15.22
CA ASN A 103 20.60 -13.31 14.29
C ASN A 103 20.14 -13.15 12.82
N VAL A 104 19.18 -12.25 12.61
CA VAL A 104 18.55 -11.93 11.31
C VAL A 104 18.65 -10.45 11.04
N ASN A 105 18.74 -10.06 9.78
CA ASN A 105 18.63 -8.66 9.40
C ASN A 105 17.30 -8.05 9.95
N PRO A 106 17.35 -6.94 10.71
CA PRO A 106 16.17 -6.26 11.24
C PRO A 106 15.13 -5.90 10.17
N LEU A 107 15.56 -5.53 8.95
CA LEU A 107 14.65 -5.25 7.84
C LEU A 107 13.94 -6.51 7.35
N ASP A 108 14.59 -7.66 7.40
CA ASP A 108 13.95 -8.94 7.06
C ASP A 108 12.97 -9.38 8.14
N CYS A 109 13.25 -9.08 9.41
CA CYS A 109 12.28 -9.23 10.51
C CYS A 109 11.01 -8.39 10.26
N ILE A 110 11.18 -7.12 9.89
CA ILE A 110 10.07 -6.22 9.54
C ILE A 110 9.28 -6.77 8.34
N ARG A 111 9.97 -7.14 7.26
CA ARG A 111 9.33 -7.69 6.05
C ARG A 111 8.59 -8.98 6.35
N ARG A 112 9.17 -9.88 7.15
CA ARG A 112 8.54 -11.15 7.55
C ARG A 112 7.32 -10.89 8.40
N TYR A 113 7.40 -10.02 9.40
CA TYR A 113 6.26 -9.61 10.20
C TYR A 113 5.11 -9.08 9.33
N TYR A 114 5.40 -8.19 8.38
CA TYR A 114 4.37 -7.71 7.45
C TYR A 114 3.79 -8.82 6.57
N ARG A 115 4.57 -9.83 6.17
CA ARG A 115 4.04 -11.00 5.44
C ARG A 115 3.17 -11.89 6.30
N LEU A 116 3.57 -12.14 7.56
CA LEU A 116 2.81 -12.94 8.52
C LEU A 116 1.49 -12.27 8.89
N THR A 117 1.52 -10.96 9.13
CA THR A 117 0.34 -10.18 9.53
C THR A 117 -0.56 -9.76 8.37
N ASN A 118 -0.02 -9.62 7.16
CA ASN A 118 -0.79 -9.30 5.94
C ASN A 118 -1.01 -10.50 5.02
N LYS A 119 -0.89 -11.74 5.51
CA LYS A 119 -1.32 -12.91 4.72
C LYS A 119 -2.79 -12.67 4.33
N LYS A 120 -3.11 -12.73 3.03
CA LYS A 120 -4.50 -12.58 2.58
C LYS A 120 -5.31 -13.75 3.14
N THR A 121 -6.15 -13.46 4.11
CA THR A 121 -7.11 -14.42 4.68
C THR A 121 -8.51 -14.01 4.26
N TYR A 122 -9.35 -15.02 4.03
CA TYR A 122 -10.77 -14.82 3.78
C TYR A 122 -11.51 -14.79 5.11
N TRP A 123 -12.53 -13.95 5.21
CA TRP A 123 -13.44 -13.87 6.35
C TRP A 123 -14.79 -14.40 5.93
N SER A 124 -15.24 -15.49 6.54
CA SER A 124 -16.59 -16.00 6.36
C SER A 124 -17.61 -15.19 7.17
N GLU A 125 -18.90 -15.37 6.87
CA GLU A 125 -19.98 -14.74 7.64
C GLU A 125 -20.02 -15.25 9.09
N ASP A 126 -19.67 -16.52 9.32
CA ASP A 126 -19.56 -17.10 10.65
C ASP A 126 -18.40 -16.50 11.44
N GLU A 127 -17.26 -16.27 10.78
CA GLU A 127 -16.13 -15.59 11.39
C GLU A 127 -16.45 -14.13 11.70
N ASP A 128 -17.23 -13.45 10.85
CA ASP A 128 -17.71 -12.10 11.13
C ASP A 128 -18.64 -12.06 12.34
N ARG A 129 -19.62 -12.98 12.43
CA ARG A 129 -20.50 -13.10 13.59
C ARG A 129 -19.72 -13.37 14.87
N LYS A 130 -18.80 -14.34 14.81
CA LYS A 130 -17.91 -14.68 15.92
C LYS A 130 -17.04 -13.50 16.32
N LEU A 131 -16.50 -12.74 15.36
CA LEU A 131 -15.69 -11.56 15.64
C LEU A 131 -16.50 -10.49 16.37
N LEU A 132 -17.73 -10.23 15.95
CA LEU A 132 -18.62 -9.26 16.60
C LEU A 132 -18.99 -9.70 18.02
N GLU A 133 -19.34 -10.97 18.22
CA GLU A 133 -19.62 -11.54 19.54
C GLU A 133 -18.41 -11.46 20.48
N LEU A 134 -17.21 -11.80 19.99
CA LEU A 134 -15.98 -11.72 20.77
C LEU A 134 -15.63 -10.27 21.12
N VAL A 135 -15.94 -9.30 20.26
CA VAL A 135 -15.77 -7.88 20.59
C VAL A 135 -16.79 -7.42 21.63
N ASP A 136 -18.03 -7.90 21.60
CA ASP A 136 -19.00 -7.62 22.65
C ASP A 136 -18.52 -8.17 24.01
N LYS A 137 -18.07 -9.42 24.02
CA LYS A 137 -17.61 -10.13 25.23
C LYS A 137 -16.28 -9.62 25.80
N PHE A 138 -15.31 -9.32 24.93
CA PHE A 138 -13.94 -8.99 25.34
C PHE A 138 -13.56 -7.53 25.06
N SER A 139 -14.52 -6.72 24.59
CA SER A 139 -14.30 -5.35 24.12
C SER A 139 -13.23 -5.34 23.02
N HIS A 140 -12.32 -4.35 23.01
CA HIS A 140 -11.28 -4.23 21.98
C HIS A 140 -9.96 -4.95 22.35
N ARG A 141 -10.02 -6.06 23.10
CA ARG A 141 -8.84 -6.86 23.48
C ARG A 141 -8.40 -7.80 22.35
N TRP A 142 -7.82 -7.23 21.29
CA TRP A 142 -7.51 -7.94 20.04
C TRP A 142 -6.55 -9.13 20.18
N VAL A 143 -5.62 -9.09 21.14
CA VAL A 143 -4.73 -10.23 21.43
C VAL A 143 -5.58 -11.42 21.87
N GLN A 144 -6.45 -11.23 22.85
CA GLN A 144 -7.36 -12.26 23.35
C GLN A 144 -8.37 -12.69 22.28
N ILE A 145 -8.92 -11.76 21.50
CA ILE A 145 -9.87 -12.10 20.43
C ILE A 145 -9.20 -12.95 19.34
N SER A 146 -7.95 -12.65 18.98
CA SER A 146 -7.26 -13.37 17.92
C SER A 146 -6.98 -14.83 18.24
N THR A 147 -6.90 -15.22 19.53
CA THR A 147 -6.70 -16.63 19.91
C THR A 147 -7.89 -17.52 19.54
N PHE A 148 -9.07 -16.94 19.27
CA PHE A 148 -10.26 -17.67 18.83
C PHE A 148 -10.32 -17.93 17.32
N PHE A 149 -9.34 -17.45 16.56
CA PHE A 149 -9.23 -17.67 15.12
C PHE A 149 -7.90 -18.37 14.81
N SER A 150 -7.96 -19.48 14.07
CA SER A 150 -6.77 -20.30 13.77
C SER A 150 -5.81 -19.63 12.80
N ASP A 151 -6.30 -18.76 11.91
CA ASP A 151 -5.51 -18.12 10.85
C ASP A 151 -5.60 -16.58 10.85
N LYS A 152 -6.26 -15.96 11.84
CA LYS A 152 -6.44 -14.51 11.90
C LYS A 152 -5.60 -13.88 13.01
N SER A 153 -4.68 -13.01 12.63
CA SER A 153 -3.89 -12.20 13.55
C SER A 153 -4.75 -11.12 14.24
N ARG A 154 -4.26 -10.59 15.37
CA ARG A 154 -4.84 -9.44 16.07
C ARG A 154 -5.09 -8.24 15.15
N ALA A 155 -4.18 -7.98 14.22
CA ALA A 155 -4.28 -6.86 13.29
C ALA A 155 -5.43 -7.09 12.28
N GLN A 156 -5.58 -8.31 11.79
CA GLN A 156 -6.67 -8.69 10.88
C GLN A 156 -8.03 -8.61 11.59
N CYS A 157 -8.13 -9.06 12.85
CA CYS A 157 -9.36 -8.96 13.64
C CYS A 157 -9.78 -7.49 13.82
N LEU A 158 -8.87 -6.60 14.23
CA LEU A 158 -9.14 -5.16 14.35
C LEU A 158 -9.59 -4.55 13.00
N GLN A 159 -8.87 -4.84 11.92
CA GLN A 159 -9.19 -4.30 10.60
C GLN A 159 -10.56 -4.79 10.10
N ARG A 160 -10.87 -6.07 10.32
CA ARG A 160 -12.17 -6.62 9.95
C ARG A 160 -13.28 -6.01 10.78
N TYR A 161 -13.10 -5.91 12.10
CA TYR A 161 -14.08 -5.30 12.99
C TYR A 161 -14.40 -3.88 12.57
N LYS A 162 -13.38 -3.02 12.33
CA LYS A 162 -13.61 -1.65 11.83
C LYS A 162 -14.49 -1.62 10.58
N LYS A 163 -14.21 -2.51 9.63
CA LYS A 163 -14.98 -2.62 8.39
C LYS A 163 -16.42 -3.09 8.61
N LEU A 164 -16.66 -3.95 9.59
CA LEU A 164 -18.00 -4.42 9.96
C LEU A 164 -18.76 -3.37 10.78
N SER A 165 -18.09 -2.75 11.76
CA SER A 165 -18.65 -1.77 12.69
C SER A 165 -18.98 -0.44 12.02
N GLU A 166 -18.29 -0.08 10.93
CA GLU A 166 -18.63 1.10 10.13
C GLU A 166 -19.93 0.93 9.33
N GLY A 167 -20.59 -0.23 9.38
CA GLY A 167 -21.89 -0.47 8.73
C GLY A 167 -21.86 -0.21 7.23
N ILE A 168 -20.68 -0.27 6.59
CA ILE A 168 -20.48 0.23 5.23
C ILE A 168 -21.26 -0.64 4.23
N LYS A 169 -22.30 -0.05 3.65
CA LYS A 169 -23.10 -0.61 2.58
C LYS A 169 -22.25 -0.79 1.33
N LYS A 170 -22.16 -2.03 0.86
CA LYS A 170 -21.64 -2.35 -0.47
C LYS A 170 -22.80 -2.39 -1.47
N GLY A 171 -22.57 -1.91 -2.69
CA GLY A 171 -23.56 -2.00 -3.77
C GLY A 171 -24.26 -0.68 -4.11
N LYS A 172 -25.44 -0.80 -4.73
CA LYS A 172 -26.16 0.28 -5.42
C LYS A 172 -26.40 1.49 -4.53
N TRP A 173 -26.25 2.68 -5.10
CA TRP A 173 -26.63 3.95 -4.51
C TRP A 173 -28.12 4.18 -4.77
N SER A 174 -28.87 4.50 -3.71
CA SER A 174 -30.26 4.94 -3.81
C SER A 174 -30.33 6.41 -4.24
N ALA A 175 -31.51 6.82 -4.72
CA ALA A 175 -31.75 8.20 -5.10
C ALA A 175 -31.59 9.16 -3.91
N ASP A 176 -31.96 8.73 -2.70
CA ASP A 176 -31.84 9.56 -1.50
C ASP A 176 -30.38 9.67 -1.02
N GLU A 177 -29.59 8.58 -1.12
CA GLU A 177 -28.14 8.67 -0.92
C GLU A 177 -27.48 9.64 -1.91
N ASP A 178 -27.89 9.63 -3.19
CA ASP A 178 -27.38 10.56 -4.18
C ASP A 178 -27.78 12.02 -3.88
N LYS A 179 -29.01 12.27 -3.40
CA LYS A 179 -29.45 13.60 -2.97
C LYS A 179 -28.62 14.08 -1.78
N LEU A 180 -28.46 13.26 -0.75
CA LEU A 180 -27.65 13.58 0.42
C LEU A 180 -26.20 13.88 0.04
N LEU A 181 -25.59 13.05 -0.81
CA LEU A 181 -24.22 13.28 -1.27
C LEU A 181 -24.09 14.58 -2.05
N LYS A 182 -25.06 14.91 -2.92
CA LYS A 182 -25.05 16.19 -3.64
C LYS A 182 -25.11 17.37 -2.69
N SER A 183 -26.08 17.39 -1.79
CA SER A 183 -26.24 18.49 -0.82
C SER A 183 -25.04 18.63 0.11
N ALA A 184 -24.44 17.52 0.54
CA ALA A 184 -23.25 17.55 1.38
C ALA A 184 -22.01 18.05 0.64
N VAL A 185 -21.81 17.64 -0.63
CA VAL A 185 -20.70 18.13 -1.45
C VAL A 185 -20.83 19.62 -1.72
N GLU A 186 -22.03 20.09 -2.10
CA GLU A 186 -22.29 21.51 -2.37
C GLU A 186 -21.96 22.39 -1.16
N LYS A 187 -22.25 21.92 0.05
CA LYS A 187 -22.03 22.68 1.29
C LYS A 187 -20.62 22.53 1.88
N TYR A 188 -19.93 21.41 1.65
CA TYR A 188 -18.76 21.03 2.45
C TYR A 188 -17.59 20.45 1.64
N ILE A 189 -17.51 20.68 0.32
CA ILE A 189 -16.41 20.16 -0.51
C ILE A 189 -15.02 20.59 -0.02
N ASP A 190 -14.92 21.81 0.50
CA ASP A 190 -13.73 22.42 1.09
C ASP A 190 -13.24 21.70 2.37
N ARG A 191 -14.15 21.09 3.11
CA ARG A 191 -13.86 20.31 4.33
C ARG A 191 -13.38 18.88 4.04
N GLY A 192 -13.41 18.47 2.78
CA GLY A 192 -12.91 17.18 2.32
C GLY A 192 -13.83 15.98 2.55
N TRP A 193 -13.51 14.86 1.90
CA TRP A 193 -14.36 13.67 1.81
C TRP A 193 -14.67 13.00 3.14
N LYS A 194 -13.72 13.03 4.09
CA LYS A 194 -13.90 12.45 5.44
C LYS A 194 -14.99 13.17 6.23
N TYR A 195 -15.13 14.48 6.02
CA TYR A 195 -16.22 15.24 6.64
C TYR A 195 -17.54 14.94 5.94
N ILE A 196 -17.55 14.91 4.61
CA ILE A 196 -18.74 14.60 3.79
C ILE A 196 -19.32 13.22 4.12
N SER A 197 -18.49 12.20 4.35
CA SER A 197 -19.00 10.85 4.66
C SER A 197 -19.80 10.76 5.96
N GLN A 198 -19.66 11.72 6.88
CA GLN A 198 -20.43 11.74 8.13
C GLN A 198 -21.94 11.97 7.87
N PHE A 199 -22.30 12.57 6.73
CA PHE A 199 -23.69 12.80 6.33
C PHE A 199 -24.33 11.61 5.60
N LEU A 200 -23.54 10.58 5.28
CA LEU A 200 -24.00 9.36 4.62
C LEU A 200 -23.68 8.16 5.52
N PRO A 201 -24.49 7.92 6.57
CA PRO A 201 -24.30 6.74 7.41
C PRO A 201 -24.36 5.50 6.52
N ALA A 202 -23.42 4.59 6.71
CA ALA A 202 -23.15 3.41 5.85
C ALA A 202 -22.40 3.66 4.52
N ARG A 203 -21.87 4.87 4.22
CA ARG A 203 -20.96 5.08 3.08
C ARG A 203 -19.62 5.66 3.51
N SER A 204 -18.53 5.05 3.05
CA SER A 204 -17.20 5.58 3.33
C SER A 204 -16.88 6.82 2.49
N ASP A 205 -15.89 7.59 2.94
CA ASP A 205 -15.34 8.76 2.24
C ASP A 205 -14.90 8.42 0.80
N SER A 206 -14.26 7.27 0.63
CA SER A 206 -13.80 6.75 -0.65
C SER A 206 -14.98 6.44 -1.59
N GLN A 207 -16.05 5.84 -1.05
CA GLN A 207 -17.27 5.58 -1.83
C GLN A 207 -17.96 6.89 -2.24
N CYS A 208 -18.07 7.85 -1.32
CA CYS A 208 -18.64 9.18 -1.59
C CYS A 208 -17.87 9.88 -2.72
N ARG A 209 -16.53 9.92 -2.61
CA ARG A 209 -15.66 10.48 -3.65
C ARG A 209 -15.84 9.78 -4.99
N GLU A 210 -15.81 8.45 -5.00
CA GLU A 210 -15.95 7.68 -6.24
C GLU A 210 -17.30 7.94 -6.91
N ARG A 211 -18.39 7.98 -6.12
CA ARG A 211 -19.73 8.25 -6.62
C ARG A 211 -19.85 9.65 -7.21
N TRP A 212 -19.29 10.66 -6.54
CA TRP A 212 -19.29 12.02 -7.03
C TRP A 212 -18.52 12.16 -8.34
N VAL A 213 -17.24 11.79 -8.32
CA VAL A 213 -16.31 11.98 -9.45
C VAL A 213 -16.75 11.21 -10.69
N ASN A 214 -17.41 10.06 -10.53
CA ASN A 214 -17.77 9.20 -11.66
C ASN A 214 -19.23 9.30 -12.09
N SER A 215 -20.12 9.95 -11.34
CA SER A 215 -21.56 9.86 -11.62
C SER A 215 -22.38 11.10 -11.30
N LEU A 216 -22.13 11.77 -10.17
CA LEU A 216 -23.00 12.86 -9.70
C LEU A 216 -22.50 14.25 -10.04
N ASN A 217 -21.19 14.43 -10.26
CA ASN A 217 -20.63 15.73 -10.60
C ASN A 217 -21.33 16.31 -11.86
N PRO A 218 -21.96 17.51 -11.77
CA PRO A 218 -22.66 18.14 -12.87
C PRO A 218 -21.79 18.42 -14.11
N SER A 219 -20.47 18.58 -13.95
CA SER A 219 -19.57 18.83 -15.08
C SER A 219 -19.36 17.61 -15.98
N LEU A 220 -19.89 16.44 -15.60
CA LEU A 220 -19.73 15.21 -16.36
C LEU A 220 -20.66 15.16 -17.58
N LYS A 221 -20.07 14.97 -18.76
CA LYS A 221 -20.80 14.69 -20.00
C LYS A 221 -21.36 13.27 -20.00
N LYS A 222 -22.69 13.19 -19.94
CA LYS A 222 -23.47 11.96 -20.10
C LYS A 222 -23.93 11.88 -21.56
N GLY A 223 -23.52 10.85 -22.29
CA GLY A 223 -23.97 10.66 -23.67
C GLY A 223 -22.91 10.15 -24.64
N LYS A 224 -23.24 10.23 -25.93
CA LYS A 224 -22.40 9.79 -27.05
C LYS A 224 -21.08 10.54 -27.07
N TRP A 225 -20.05 9.89 -27.59
CA TRP A 225 -18.74 10.51 -27.85
C TRP A 225 -18.78 11.21 -29.19
N SER A 226 -18.24 12.43 -29.25
CA SER A 226 -18.04 13.14 -30.51
C SER A 226 -16.80 12.62 -31.24
N LYS A 227 -16.66 12.97 -32.53
CA LYS A 227 -15.48 12.57 -33.31
C LYS A 227 -14.22 13.26 -32.78
N GLU A 228 -14.34 14.52 -32.39
CA GLU A 228 -13.27 15.33 -31.82
C GLU A 228 -12.80 14.76 -30.48
N GLU A 229 -13.74 14.29 -29.64
CA GLU A 229 -13.39 13.59 -28.39
C GLU A 229 -12.63 12.28 -28.65
N ASP A 230 -13.00 11.53 -29.69
CA ASP A 230 -12.33 10.29 -30.07
C ASP A 230 -10.94 10.54 -30.65
N GLU A 231 -10.79 11.51 -31.55
CA GLU A 231 -9.51 11.92 -32.12
C GLU A 231 -8.55 12.40 -31.03
N LEU A 232 -9.03 13.24 -30.11
CA LEU A 232 -8.26 13.69 -28.96
C LEU A 232 -7.91 12.51 -28.04
N LEU A 233 -8.84 11.60 -27.77
CA LEU A 233 -8.57 10.40 -26.97
C LEU A 233 -7.48 9.54 -27.58
N LEU A 234 -7.52 9.30 -28.89
CA LEU A 234 -6.55 8.48 -29.62
C LEU A 234 -5.17 9.13 -29.66
N SER A 235 -5.08 10.45 -29.84
CA SER A 235 -3.81 11.18 -29.84
C SER A 235 -3.10 11.21 -28.47
N LEU A 236 -3.85 11.01 -27.38
CA LEU A 236 -3.31 11.05 -26.01
C LEU A 236 -2.96 9.66 -25.44
N ILE A 237 -3.18 8.58 -26.19
CA ILE A 237 -2.88 7.22 -25.73
C ILE A 237 -1.38 7.06 -25.43
N GLY A 238 -1.09 6.43 -24.29
CA GLY A 238 0.25 6.32 -23.72
C GLY A 238 0.45 7.20 -22.48
N GLN A 239 -0.41 8.20 -22.26
CA GLN A 239 -0.45 8.98 -21.03
C GLN A 239 -1.32 8.30 -19.95
N PRO A 240 -1.13 8.62 -18.65
CA PRO A 240 -2.02 8.16 -17.60
C PRO A 240 -3.48 8.60 -17.83
N TRP A 241 -4.45 7.72 -17.61
CA TRP A 241 -5.88 8.02 -17.82
C TRP A 241 -6.39 9.24 -17.05
N LEU A 242 -5.83 9.51 -15.87
CA LEU A 242 -6.15 10.68 -15.06
C LEU A 242 -5.69 11.99 -15.70
N ASP A 243 -4.67 11.96 -16.56
CA ASP A 243 -4.19 13.13 -17.29
C ASP A 243 -4.92 13.28 -18.61
N ILE A 244 -5.25 12.16 -19.27
CA ILE A 244 -6.10 12.16 -20.47
C ILE A 244 -7.47 12.79 -20.15
N CYS A 245 -8.10 12.39 -19.04
CA CYS A 245 -9.44 12.90 -18.71
C CYS A 245 -9.47 14.39 -18.32
N LYS A 246 -8.33 14.97 -17.89
CA LYS A 246 -8.23 16.43 -17.68
C LYS A 246 -8.27 17.20 -19.00
N LYS A 247 -7.80 16.59 -20.09
CA LYS A 247 -7.78 17.19 -21.44
C LYS A 247 -9.09 17.00 -22.18
N ILE A 248 -9.83 15.94 -21.87
CA ILE A 248 -11.15 15.67 -22.46
C ILE A 248 -12.23 16.12 -21.47
N GLU A 249 -12.55 17.41 -21.52
CA GLU A 249 -13.44 18.05 -20.56
C GLU A 249 -14.78 17.33 -20.40
N GLY A 250 -15.14 17.07 -19.14
CA GLY A 250 -16.37 16.39 -18.76
C GLY A 250 -16.35 14.87 -18.94
N ARG A 251 -15.25 14.26 -19.38
CA ARG A 251 -15.08 12.80 -19.38
C ARG A 251 -14.24 12.33 -18.21
N THR A 252 -14.57 11.18 -17.65
CA THR A 252 -13.79 10.56 -16.57
C THR A 252 -12.74 9.62 -17.13
N ALA A 253 -11.67 9.36 -16.38
CA ALA A 253 -10.67 8.34 -16.72
C ALA A 253 -11.31 6.97 -17.05
N LYS A 254 -12.39 6.61 -16.35
CA LYS A 254 -13.17 5.39 -16.60
C LYS A 254 -13.89 5.43 -17.95
N GLN A 255 -14.49 6.57 -18.31
CA GLN A 255 -15.12 6.76 -19.61
C GLN A 255 -14.08 6.72 -20.74
N CYS A 256 -12.95 7.44 -20.62
CA CYS A 256 -11.87 7.46 -21.61
C CYS A 256 -11.33 6.05 -21.89
N ARG A 257 -10.96 5.31 -20.83
CA ARG A 257 -10.49 3.92 -20.98
C ARG A 257 -11.53 3.03 -21.65
N LYS A 258 -12.80 3.13 -21.24
CA LYS A 258 -13.88 2.33 -21.83
C LYS A 258 -14.12 2.67 -23.30
N ARG A 259 -14.00 3.94 -23.68
CA ARG A 259 -14.15 4.38 -25.07
C ARG A 259 -13.01 3.86 -25.93
N TYR A 260 -11.77 4.04 -25.50
CA TYR A 260 -10.60 3.52 -26.20
C TYR A 260 -10.71 2.02 -26.48
N LEU A 261 -11.07 1.23 -25.47
CA LEU A 261 -11.28 -0.22 -25.61
C LEU A 261 -12.37 -0.60 -26.62
N LYS A 262 -13.34 0.30 -26.89
CA LYS A 262 -14.34 0.09 -27.94
C LYS A 262 -13.82 0.47 -29.32
N LEU A 263 -13.01 1.52 -29.43
CA LEU A 263 -12.45 1.98 -30.69
C LEU A 263 -11.49 0.92 -31.27
N ILE A 264 -10.58 0.39 -30.45
CA ILE A 264 -9.62 -0.66 -30.88
C ILE A 264 -10.25 -2.02 -31.19
N LYS A 265 -11.50 -2.26 -30.77
CA LYS A 265 -12.23 -3.50 -31.08
C LYS A 265 -13.01 -3.41 -32.39
N LYS A 266 -13.21 -2.18 -32.91
CA LYS A 266 -13.86 -1.92 -34.18
C LYS A 266 -12.87 -1.75 -35.33
N THR A 267 -11.58 -1.70 -35.02
CA THR A 267 -10.45 -1.68 -35.95
C THR A 267 -9.91 -3.10 -36.08
#